data_AF-A0A0A1VBW0-F1
#
_entry.id   AF-A0A0A1VBW0-F1
#
_cell.length_a   1.000
_cell.length_b   1.000
_cell.length_c   1.000
_cell.angle_alpha   90.00
_cell.angle_beta   90.00
_cell.angle_gamma   90.00
#
_symmetry.space_group_name_H-M   'P 1'
#
loop_
_entity.id
_entity.type
_entity.pdbx_description
1 polymer ?
#
loop_
_entity_poly.entity_id
_entity_poly.type
_entity_poly.pdbx_seq_one_letter_code
_entity_poly.pdbx_strand_id
1 'polypeptide(L)'
;MGSRIVPLFLLLLLVGIHAQLWTGRGSVGHVEDMRRQIAAQQAANAQARQANEHLAAEVQDLKDGLEMVEEKARSELGMVKPGEIYVHVTPARR
;
A
#
# COMPACT_ATOMS: atom_id res chain seq x y z
N MET A 1 -55.49 23.38 30.05
CA MET A 1 -54.31 22.54 30.40
C MET A 1 -53.50 22.06 29.19
N GLY A 2 -53.81 22.42 27.93
CA GLY A 2 -53.08 21.95 26.73
C GLY A 2 -51.80 22.74 26.34
N SER A 3 -51.56 23.92 26.91
CA SER A 3 -50.46 24.81 26.49
C SER A 3 -49.07 24.40 26.97
N ARG A 4 -48.95 23.59 28.04
CA ARG A 4 -47.65 23.18 28.60
C ARG A 4 -47.07 21.89 28.01
N ILE A 5 -47.87 21.14 27.26
CA ILE A 5 -47.45 19.85 26.67
C ILE A 5 -46.60 20.08 25.42
N VAL A 6 -46.98 21.05 24.59
CA VAL A 6 -46.26 21.43 23.36
C VAL A 6 -44.80 21.82 23.64
N PRO A 7 -44.48 22.74 24.57
CA PRO A 7 -43.09 23.09 24.86
C PRO A 7 -42.32 21.90 25.45
N LEU A 8 -42.95 21.05 26.25
CA LEU A 8 -42.31 19.86 26.81
C LEU A 8 -41.92 18.85 25.72
N PHE A 9 -42.81 18.63 24.75
CA PHE A 9 -42.55 17.77 23.60
C PHE A 9 -41.42 18.31 22.72
N LEU A 10 -41.41 19.62 22.45
CA LEU A 10 -40.34 20.27 21.71
C LEU A 10 -38.99 20.15 22.44
N LEU A 11 -38.98 20.26 23.76
CA LEU A 11 -37.77 20.07 24.58
C LEU A 11 -37.25 18.63 24.48
N LEU A 12 -38.15 17.65 24.52
CA LEU A 12 -37.81 16.24 24.40
C LEU A 12 -37.23 15.92 23.01
N LEU A 13 -37.85 16.47 21.96
CA LEU A 13 -37.34 16.37 20.58
C LEU A 13 -35.95 17.02 20.46
N LEU A 14 -35.76 18.21 21.04
CA LEU A 14 -34.51 18.95 21.02
C LEU A 14 -33.38 18.17 21.70
N VAL A 15 -33.64 17.59 22.86
CA VAL A 15 -32.68 16.74 23.59
C VAL A 15 -32.35 15.49 22.79
N GLY A 16 -33.35 14.85 22.16
CA GLY A 16 -33.12 13.70 21.28
C GLY A 16 -32.19 14.02 20.11
N ILE A 17 -32.38 15.16 19.44
CA ILE A 17 -31.51 15.62 18.35
C ILE A 17 -30.10 15.91 18.86
N HIS A 18 -29.95 16.60 19.99
CA HIS A 18 -28.63 16.90 20.57
C HIS A 18 -27.88 15.63 20.97
N ALA A 19 -28.57 14.67 21.60
CA ALA A 19 -28.00 13.37 21.95
C ALA A 19 -27.53 12.61 20.70
N GLN A 20 -28.33 12.61 19.62
CA GLN A 20 -27.96 11.98 18.36
C GLN A 20 -26.76 12.65 17.70
N LEU A 21 -26.64 13.97 17.76
CA LEU A 21 -25.48 14.69 17.22
C LEU A 21 -24.19 14.37 17.99
N TRP A 22 -24.28 14.12 19.29
CA TRP A 22 -23.13 13.82 20.13
C TRP A 22 -22.75 12.33 20.14
N THR A 23 -23.67 11.43 19.86
CA THR A 23 -23.44 9.96 19.88
C THR A 23 -23.52 9.28 18.51
N GLY A 24 -23.92 10.00 17.47
CA GLY A 24 -24.08 9.46 16.11
C GLY A 24 -22.76 9.15 15.40
N ARG A 25 -22.87 8.55 14.20
CA ARG A 25 -21.76 8.13 13.31
C ARG A 25 -20.77 9.23 12.88
N GLY A 26 -20.97 10.47 13.31
CA GLY A 26 -20.07 11.61 13.10
C GLY A 26 -19.71 12.34 14.40
N SER A 27 -19.87 11.69 15.56
CA SER A 27 -19.50 12.28 16.84
C SER A 27 -18.01 12.59 16.88
N VAL A 28 -17.66 13.65 17.61
CA VAL A 28 -16.28 14.15 17.71
C VAL A 28 -15.32 13.05 18.19
N GLY A 29 -15.74 12.20 19.14
CA GLY A 29 -14.94 11.08 19.62
C GLY A 29 -14.71 10.01 18.54
N HIS A 30 -15.75 9.64 17.78
CA HIS A 30 -15.62 8.65 16.73
C HIS A 30 -14.70 9.10 15.59
N VAL A 31 -14.79 10.37 15.20
CA VAL A 31 -13.91 10.95 14.17
C VAL A 31 -12.45 10.96 14.63
N GLU A 32 -12.19 11.31 15.90
CA GLU A 32 -10.83 11.28 16.45
C GLU A 32 -10.25 9.86 16.49
N ASP A 33 -11.02 8.85 16.91
CA ASP A 33 -10.57 7.47 16.91
C ASP A 33 -10.29 6.95 15.49
N MET A 34 -11.16 7.27 14.53
CA MET A 34 -10.93 6.93 13.12
C MET A 34 -9.69 7.62 12.57
N ARG A 35 -9.46 8.90 12.91
CA ARG A 35 -8.24 9.62 12.50
C ARG A 35 -6.98 8.97 13.07
N ARG A 36 -7.00 8.53 14.34
CA ARG A 36 -5.88 7.80 14.95
C ARG A 36 -5.62 6.47 14.23
N GLN A 37 -6.67 5.71 13.92
CA GLN A 37 -6.54 4.46 13.17
C GLN A 37 -5.94 4.68 11.79
N ILE A 38 -6.39 5.71 11.06
CA ILE A 38 -5.83 6.08 9.75
C ILE A 38 -4.35 6.46 9.89
N ALA A 39 -3.99 7.28 10.88
CA ALA A 39 -2.60 7.67 11.09
C ALA A 39 -1.69 6.47 11.41
N ALA A 40 -2.16 5.54 12.25
CA ALA A 40 -1.44 4.31 12.56
C ALA A 40 -1.26 3.42 11.32
N GLN A 41 -2.33 3.25 10.52
CA GLN A 41 -2.27 2.46 9.29
C GLN A 41 -1.34 3.09 8.25
N GLN A 42 -1.34 4.41 8.12
CA GLN A 42 -0.44 5.12 7.21
C GLN A 42 1.02 4.94 7.63
N ALA A 43 1.32 5.00 8.93
CA ALA A 43 2.67 4.75 9.43
C ALA A 43 3.13 3.31 9.15
N ALA A 44 2.26 2.32 9.38
CA ALA A 44 2.55 0.91 9.07
C ALA A 44 2.77 0.70 7.56
N ASN A 45 1.93 1.30 6.72
CA ASN A 45 2.06 1.22 5.26
C ASN A 45 3.36 1.88 4.78
N ALA A 46 3.79 2.99 5.38
CA ALA A 46 5.04 3.64 5.03
C ALA A 46 6.26 2.76 5.32
N GLN A 47 6.27 2.09 6.49
CA GLN A 47 7.33 1.13 6.83
C GLN A 47 7.36 -0.07 5.89
N ALA A 48 6.19 -0.67 5.61
CA ALA A 48 6.08 -1.79 4.68
C ALA A 48 6.55 -1.41 3.27
N ARG A 49 6.21 -0.20 2.82
CA ARG A 49 6.64 0.32 1.52
C ARG A 49 8.16 0.47 1.44
N GLN A 50 8.79 1.01 2.48
CA GLN A 50 10.25 1.14 2.52
C GLN A 50 10.95 -0.23 2.45
N ALA A 51 10.43 -1.22 3.18
CA ALA A 51 10.97 -2.58 3.13
C ALA A 51 10.82 -3.22 1.74
N ASN A 52 9.67 -3.02 1.09
CA ASN A 52 9.44 -3.49 -0.27
C ASN A 52 10.38 -2.83 -1.29
N GLU A 53 10.60 -1.52 -1.18
CA GLU A 53 11.51 -0.79 -2.06
C GLU A 53 12.95 -1.30 -1.89
N HIS A 54 13.37 -1.60 -0.66
CA HIS A 54 14.68 -2.20 -0.38
C HIS A 54 14.81 -3.61 -0.97
N LEU A 55 13.84 -4.49 -0.70
CA LEU A 55 13.84 -5.85 -1.25
C LEU A 55 13.81 -5.87 -2.78
N ALA A 56 13.06 -4.95 -3.39
CA ALA A 56 13.00 -4.85 -4.85
C ALA A 56 14.37 -4.48 -5.44
N ALA A 57 15.12 -3.59 -4.77
CA ALA A 57 16.47 -3.25 -5.18
C ALA A 57 17.43 -4.44 -5.03
N GLU A 58 17.35 -5.19 -3.93
CA GLU A 58 18.16 -6.41 -3.75
C GLU A 58 17.85 -7.47 -4.82
N VAL A 59 16.57 -7.68 -5.12
CA VAL A 59 16.16 -8.61 -6.18
C VAL A 59 16.68 -8.16 -7.54
N GLN A 60 16.70 -6.87 -7.82
CA GLN A 60 17.26 -6.34 -9.06
C GLN A 60 18.77 -6.58 -9.13
N ASP A 61 19.51 -6.26 -8.07
CA ASP A 61 20.97 -6.47 -8.01
C ASP A 61 21.34 -7.95 -8.18
N LEU A 62 20.59 -8.86 -7.54
CA LEU A 62 20.78 -10.30 -7.71
C LEU A 62 20.54 -10.77 -9.16
N LYS A 63 19.53 -10.21 -9.84
CA LYS A 63 19.26 -10.54 -11.24
C LYS A 63 20.38 -10.05 -12.15
N ASP A 64 20.79 -8.81 -11.98
CA ASP A 64 21.87 -8.19 -12.76
C ASP A 64 23.19 -8.97 -12.55
N GLY A 65 23.48 -9.35 -11.31
CA GLY A 65 24.63 -10.20 -10.98
C GLY A 65 24.56 -11.59 -11.63
N LEU A 66 23.38 -12.23 -11.67
CA LEU A 66 23.19 -13.52 -12.34
C LEU A 66 23.36 -13.42 -13.86
N GLU A 67 22.88 -12.34 -14.48
CA GLU A 67 23.08 -12.09 -15.91
C GLU A 67 24.56 -11.95 -16.26
N MET A 68 25.33 -11.23 -15.43
CA MET A 68 26.79 -11.11 -15.60
C MET A 68 27.51 -12.47 -15.50
N VAL A 69 27.07 -13.34 -14.61
CA VAL A 69 27.60 -14.71 -14.47
C VAL A 69 27.21 -15.57 -15.68
N GLU A 70 25.97 -15.46 -16.16
CA GLU A 70 25.49 -16.19 -17.34
C GLU A 70 26.27 -15.78 -18.60
N GLU A 71 26.52 -14.49 -18.81
CA GLU A 71 27.32 -13.98 -19.93
C GLU A 71 28.76 -14.51 -19.88
N LYS A 72 29.37 -14.55 -18.69
CA LYS A 72 30.72 -15.11 -18.52
C LYS A 72 30.76 -16.62 -18.78
N ALA A 73 29.77 -17.37 -18.31
CA ALA A 73 29.66 -18.81 -18.57
C ALA A 73 29.44 -19.11 -20.06
N ARG A 74 28.65 -18.29 -20.76
CA ARG A 74 28.44 -18.40 -22.20
C ARG A 74 29.68 -18.03 -23.01
N SER A 75 30.33 -16.93 -22.68
CA SER A 75 31.47 -16.40 -23.44
C SER A 75 32.78 -17.15 -23.20
N GLU A 76 33.08 -17.55 -21.95
CA GLU A 76 34.34 -18.22 -21.61
C GLU A 76 34.26 -19.74 -21.64
N LEU A 77 33.14 -20.33 -21.19
CA LEU A 77 32.99 -21.79 -21.08
C LEU A 77 32.16 -22.39 -22.21
N GLY A 78 31.56 -21.57 -23.08
CA GLY A 78 30.68 -22.05 -24.16
C GLY A 78 29.43 -22.78 -23.64
N MET A 79 29.05 -22.53 -22.38
CA MET A 79 27.90 -23.19 -21.77
C MET A 79 26.60 -22.69 -22.41
N VAL A 80 25.73 -23.61 -22.80
CA VAL A 80 24.41 -23.33 -23.39
C VAL A 80 23.32 -24.09 -22.63
N LYS A 81 22.11 -23.52 -22.55
CA LYS A 81 20.99 -24.21 -21.87
C LYS A 81 20.54 -25.41 -22.72
N PRO A 82 19.99 -26.49 -22.11
CA PRO A 82 19.47 -27.62 -22.86
C PRO A 82 18.42 -27.18 -23.89
N GLY A 83 18.62 -27.52 -25.16
CA GLY A 83 17.72 -27.16 -26.27
C GLY A 83 17.98 -25.77 -26.88
N GLU A 84 19.03 -25.05 -26.48
CA GLU A 84 19.39 -23.74 -27.02
C GLU A 84 20.41 -23.86 -28.17
N ILE A 85 20.25 -23.07 -29.24
CA ILE A 85 21.22 -22.96 -30.34
C ILE A 85 21.89 -21.59 -30.26
N TYR A 86 23.19 -21.56 -29.98
CA TYR A 86 23.99 -20.34 -29.90
C TYR A 86 24.57 -19.97 -31.27
N VAL A 87 24.32 -18.74 -31.75
CA VAL A 87 24.78 -18.25 -33.07
C VAL A 87 25.69 -17.04 -32.89
N HIS A 88 26.94 -17.15 -33.33
CA HIS A 88 27.91 -16.05 -33.29
C HIS A 88 27.95 -15.34 -34.65
N VAL A 89 27.45 -14.10 -34.71
CA VAL A 89 27.44 -13.32 -35.97
C VAL A 89 28.70 -12.45 -36.03
N THR A 90 29.63 -12.80 -36.93
CA THR A 90 30.82 -11.95 -37.19
C THR A 90 30.51 -11.00 -38.35
N PRO A 91 30.72 -9.68 -38.22
CA PRO A 91 30.43 -8.74 -39.29
C PRO A 91 31.35 -8.97 -40.50
N ALA A 92 30.76 -8.95 -41.70
CA ALA A 92 31.51 -9.06 -42.94
C ALA A 92 32.48 -7.88 -43.07
N ARG A 93 33.78 -8.20 -43.12
CA ARG A 93 34.87 -7.24 -43.33
C ARG A 93 34.67 -6.56 -44.69
N ARG A 94 34.37 -5.25 -44.69
CA ARG A 94 34.42 -4.40 -45.88
C ARG A 94 35.85 -3.97 -46.18
#